data_AF-A0A2P7TYQ1-F1
#
_entry.id   AF-A0A2P7TYQ1-F1
#
_cell.length_a   1.000
_cell.length_b   1.000
_cell.length_c   1.000
_cell.angle_alpha   90.00
_cell.angle_beta   90.00
_cell.angle_gamma   90.00
#
_symmetry.space_group_name_H-M   'P 1'
#
loop_
_entity.id
_entity.type
_entity.pdbx_description
1 polymer ?
#
loop_
_entity_poly.entity_id
_entity_poly.type
_entity_poly.pdbx_seq_one_letter_code
_entity_poly.pdbx_strand_id
1 'polypeptide(L)' 'MYRAGKADYLPVSGSTDADGSKQAKAMRKMAVKLGVPSEKVWLENQSQNTHQNIKFNILLL' A
#
# COMPACT_ATOMS: atom_id res chain seq x y z
N MET A 1 -12.89 -4.43 -1.11
CA MET A 1 -13.27 -3.38 -0.13
C MET A 1 -13.47 -2.02 -0.80
N TYR A 2 -12.41 -1.33 -1.26
CA TYR A 2 -12.54 -0.02 -1.92
C TYR A 2 -13.51 0.00 -3.13
N ARG A 3 -13.26 -0.82 -4.16
CA ARG A 3 -14.14 -0.89 -5.36
C ARG A 3 -15.56 -1.39 -5.08
N ALA A 4 -15.78 -2.01 -3.93
CA ALA A 4 -17.11 -2.45 -3.49
C ALA A 4 -17.82 -1.38 -2.64
N GLY A 5 -17.26 -0.18 -2.52
CA GLY A 5 -17.81 0.92 -1.72
C GLY A 5 -17.73 0.71 -0.21
N LYS A 6 -16.90 -0.22 0.26
CA LYS A 6 -16.80 -0.61 1.69
C LYS A 6 -15.65 0.05 2.44
N ALA A 7 -14.85 0.89 1.78
CA ALA A 7 -13.71 1.59 2.36
C ALA A 7 -13.40 2.86 1.57
N ASP A 8 -13.11 3.95 2.27
CA ASP A 8 -12.82 5.26 1.68
C ASP A 8 -11.42 5.37 1.07
N TYR A 9 -10.49 4.51 1.52
CA TYR A 9 -9.09 4.46 1.12
C TYR A 9 -8.64 3.03 0.90
N LEU A 10 -7.61 2.87 0.06
CA LEU A 10 -6.92 1.61 -0.15
C LEU A 10 -5.50 1.70 0.43
N PRO A 11 -5.25 1.21 1.64
CA PRO A 11 -3.89 1.10 2.17
C PRO A 11 -3.13 0.00 1.42
N VAL A 12 -1.90 0.32 1.06
CA VAL A 12 -0.97 -0.56 0.36
C VAL A 12 0.38 -0.51 1.09
N SER A 13 0.70 -1.59 1.79
CA SER A 13 1.99 -1.79 2.45
C SER A 13 2.75 -2.95 1.79
N GLY A 14 4.07 -2.84 1.72
CA GLY A 14 4.90 -3.89 1.16
C GLY A 14 6.37 -3.60 1.41
N SER A 15 7.12 -4.66 1.70
CA SER A 15 8.54 -4.58 2.00
C SER A 15 9.36 -4.17 0.77
N THR A 16 10.61 -3.81 1.04
CA THR A 16 11.63 -3.70 0.00
C THR A 16 12.26 -5.07 -0.21
N ASP A 17 12.26 -5.56 -1.45
CA ASP A 17 12.90 -6.82 -1.82
C ASP A 17 14.43 -6.68 -1.84
N ALA A 18 15.14 -7.81 -1.90
CA ALA A 18 16.61 -7.83 -1.88
C ALA A 18 17.26 -7.09 -3.07
N ASP A 19 16.52 -6.90 -4.17
CA ASP A 19 16.93 -6.14 -5.36
C ASP A 19 16.64 -4.63 -5.24
N GLY A 20 16.13 -4.17 -4.10
CA GLY A 20 15.75 -2.77 -3.85
C GLY A 20 14.38 -2.39 -4.41
N SER A 21 13.66 -3.33 -5.03
CA SER A 21 12.30 -3.06 -5.52
C SER A 21 11.33 -2.89 -4.35
N LYS A 22 10.42 -1.91 -4.48
CA LYS A 22 9.43 -1.59 -3.44
C LYS A 22 8.07 -2.14 -3.85
N GLN A 23 7.66 -3.25 -3.24
CA GLN A 23 6.40 -3.95 -3.56
C GLN A 23 5.18 -3.01 -3.46
N ALA A 24 5.14 -2.16 -2.43
CA ALA A 24 4.07 -1.19 -2.26
C ALA A 24 3.90 -0.25 -3.47
N LYS A 25 5.01 0.16 -4.11
CA LYS A 25 4.95 1.02 -5.30
C LYS A 25 4.39 0.28 -6.51
N ALA A 26 4.74 -0.99 -6.69
CA ALA A 26 4.19 -1.84 -7.75
C ALA A 26 2.68 -2.04 -7.56
N MET A 27 2.25 -2.32 -6.33
CA MET A 27 0.85 -2.47 -5.96
C MET A 27 0.06 -1.16 -6.17
N ARG A 28 0.61 0.01 -5.82
CA ARG A 28 -0.01 1.31 -6.13
C ARG A 28 -0.20 1.52 -7.62
N LYS A 29 0.81 1.22 -8.44
CA LYS A 29 0.68 1.32 -9.91
C LYS A 29 -0.42 0.42 -10.44
N MET A 30 -0.54 -0.80 -9.91
CA MET A 30 -1.60 -1.73 -10.28
C MET A 30 -2.97 -1.24 -9.86
N ALA A 31 -3.13 -0.72 -8.63
CA ALA A 31 -4.38 -0.16 -8.13
C ALA A 31 -4.86 1.03 -8.99
N VAL A 32 -3.96 1.92 -9.39
CA VAL A 32 -4.26 3.04 -10.27
C VAL A 32 -4.69 2.55 -11.66
N LYS A 33 -4.00 1.57 -12.25
CA LYS A 33 -4.41 0.95 -13.52
C LYS A 33 -5.81 0.31 -13.44
N LEU A 34 -6.22 -0.15 -12.26
CA LEU A 34 -7.53 -0.75 -12.00
C LEU A 34 -8.63 0.28 -11.64
N GLY A 35 -8.33 1.58 -11.74
CA GLY A 35 -9.30 2.67 -11.59
C GLY A 35 -9.40 3.24 -10.17
N VAL A 36 -8.46 2.95 -9.27
CA VAL A 36 -8.39 3.63 -7.97
C VAL A 36 -7.67 4.97 -8.15
N PRO A 37 -8.29 6.12 -7.79
CA PRO A 37 -7.62 7.40 -7.85
C PRO A 37 -6.34 7.41 -7.01
N SER A 38 -5.28 8.05 -7.52
CA SER A 38 -3.93 7.94 -6.95
C SER A 38 -3.80 8.51 -5.53
N GLU A 39 -4.67 9.46 -5.21
CA GLU A 39 -4.86 10.16 -3.93
C GLU A 39 -5.66 9.34 -2.91
N LYS A 40 -6.36 8.30 -3.38
CA LYS A 40 -7.08 7.32 -2.54
C LYS A 40 -6.24 6.07 -2.22
N VAL A 41 -5.03 5.97 -2.77
CA VAL A 41 -4.07 4.92 -2.45
C VAL A 41 -3.07 5.44 -1.42
N TRP A 42 -3.16 4.96 -0.18
CA TRP A 42 -2.18 5.26 0.86
C TRP A 42 -1.05 4.26 0.83
N LEU A 43 0.17 4.77 0.66
CA LEU A 43 1.36 3.97 0.45
C LEU A 43 2.21 3.94 1.72
N GLU A 44 2.39 2.75 2.30
CA GLU A 44 3.39 2.49 3.32
C GLU A 44 4.61 1.88 2.62
N ASN A 45 5.76 2.57 2.68
CA ASN A 45 6.97 2.24 1.90
C ASN A 45 8.27 2.20 2.71
N GLN A 46 8.14 2.15 4.04
CA GLN A 46 9.21 2.21 5.02
C GLN A 46 9.51 0.82 5.62
N SER A 47 8.56 -0.10 5.57
CA SER A 47 8.75 -1.47 6.06
C SER A 47 9.82 -2.25 5.30
N GLN A 48 10.66 -2.96 6.06
CA GLN A 48 11.60 -3.96 5.57
C GLN A 48 11.20 -5.39 5.99
N ASN A 49 10.21 -5.54 6.87
CA ASN A 49 9.71 -6.83 7.33
C ASN A 49 8.25 -6.75 7.80
N THR A 50 7.63 -7.91 8.03
CA THR A 50 6.22 -8.04 8.45
C THR A 50 5.91 -7.34 9.77
N HIS A 51 6.86 -7.30 10.71
CA HIS A 51 6.66 -6.60 11.98
C HIS A 51 6.54 -5.09 11.78
N GLN A 52 7.36 -4.53 10.89
CA GLN A 52 7.30 -3.12 10.52
C GLN A 52 6.03 -2.78 9.72
N ASN A 53 5.55 -3.68 8.85
CA ASN A 53 4.28 -3.50 8.13
C ASN A 53 3.13 -3.24 9.11
N ILE A 54 3.04 -4.03 10.19
CA ILE A 54 1.99 -3.88 11.20
C ILE A 54 2.15 -2.54 11.93
N LYS A 55 3.36 -2.20 12.38
CA LYS A 55 3.63 -0.97 13.12
C LYS A 55 3.32 0.29 12.30
N PHE A 56 3.75 0.33 11.04
CA PHE A 56 3.51 1.50 10.18
C PHE A 56 2.06 1.57 9.68
N ASN A 57 1.38 0.44 9.49
CA ASN A 57 -0.06 0.44 9.16
C ASN A 57 -0.94 0.96 10.31
N ILE A 58 -0.56 0.71 11.57
CA ILE A 58 -1.28 1.29 12.74
C ILE A 58 -1.11 2.81 12.79
N LEU A 59 0.04 3.34 12.36
CA LEU A 59 0.30 4.79 12.26
C LEU A 59 -0.45 5.48 11.12
N LEU A 60 -1.02 4.71 10.19
CA LEU A 60 -1.77 5.20 9.01
C LEU A 60 -3.29 5.17 9.21
N LEU A 61 -3.78 4.60 10.33
CA LEU A 61 -5.19 4.56 10.72
C LEU A 61 -5.51 5.70 11.69
#